data_AF-A0A9W9SSH5-F1
#
_entry.id   AF-A0A9W9SSH5-F1
#
_cell.length_a   1.000
_cell.length_b   1.000
_cell.length_c   1.000
_cell.angle_alpha   90.00
_cell.angle_beta   90.00
_cell.angle_gamma   90.00
#
_symmetry.space_group_name_H-M   'P 1'
#
loop_
_entity.id
_entity.type
_entity.pdbx_description
1 polymer ?
#
loop_
_entity_poly.entity_id
_entity_poly.type
_entity_poly.pdbx_seq_one_letter_code
_entity_poly.pdbx_strand_id
1 'polypeptide(L)'
;MTIIHIVMLKFRPDVGEENKNDTIRAMKSLKTLDCVKGHRLVVGGPSINTPPERSKGFEVVLLSLHEDMTALDKYRNSDEHQAVRLPEAYAVCDGPLKEDLFALKLSSHDLRAQLEVCHDLPTVAHDLAQQESMVSSTYEEFCSNSASAVGGSFSDSGIHRYFAKMAKGRGAQKLSDEIRMYQTLPDEIQDCYPQILFASRKQGTITMGTELKDFPNLRDLLLNNQLSVDDAARVLSTVLEFEYNKAFLKHKQPTPPGYIHDYHFHRAWRRLTISAEMDPVFSTLITTPWLEINGRRISNVPAMLNRLERDEVVVRRLDPGGVSPFIHGDFHPGNMLFDTNHDNFWLVDPRGYPVCDIYYDLGKLAQSTRSYYDLLHEGRHEATCTTTGDLTVINYQFMSPWAKKLYTDLDARLQPIIHSLLSSTSDYENVDLRIRFNEAIHLCSLMPFHIHPDAQPSVAIPIFAAGALRLAEIMDLLGIGAEECVSNHADGLERMAELGHVGWQFEG
;
A
#
# COMPACT_ATOMS: atom_id res chain seq x y z
N MET A 1 12.11 29.92 11.43
CA MET A 1 11.58 29.54 10.11
C MET A 1 10.11 29.26 10.33
N THR A 2 9.17 30.06 9.80
CA THR A 2 7.74 29.86 10.13
C THR A 2 7.24 28.52 9.59
N ILE A 3 6.77 27.65 10.47
CA ILE A 3 6.12 26.39 10.10
C ILE A 3 4.64 26.65 9.88
N ILE A 4 4.10 26.15 8.76
CA ILE A 4 2.67 26.12 8.47
C ILE A 4 2.20 24.69 8.72
N HIS A 5 1.31 24.51 9.69
CA HIS A 5 0.73 23.23 10.05
C HIS A 5 -0.73 23.20 9.60
N ILE A 6 -1.12 22.15 8.85
CA ILE A 6 -2.46 22.00 8.29
C ILE A 6 -3.03 20.64 8.70
N VAL A 7 -4.24 20.64 9.23
CA VAL A 7 -5.01 19.45 9.61
C VAL A 7 -6.36 19.48 8.88
N MET A 8 -6.72 18.37 8.24
CA MET A 8 -8.01 18.21 7.57
C MET A 8 -8.83 17.16 8.32
N LEU A 9 -10.11 17.45 8.57
CA LEU A 9 -11.00 16.65 9.40
C LEU A 9 -12.24 16.25 8.62
N LYS A 10 -12.67 15.01 8.85
CA LYS A 10 -13.87 14.40 8.29
C LYS A 10 -14.69 13.84 9.44
N PHE A 11 -15.95 14.21 9.56
CA PHE A 11 -16.83 13.61 10.56
C PHE A 11 -17.38 12.30 10.03
N ARG A 12 -17.76 11.40 10.94
CA ARG A 12 -18.56 10.24 10.54
C ARG A 12 -19.96 10.71 10.09
N PRO A 13 -20.63 9.98 9.18
CA PRO A 13 -21.94 10.38 8.66
C PRO A 13 -23.04 10.55 9.72
N ASP A 14 -22.88 9.92 10.88
CA ASP A 14 -23.84 9.90 11.99
C ASP A 14 -23.58 10.96 13.07
N VAL A 15 -22.52 11.76 12.95
CA VAL A 15 -22.25 12.85 13.89
C VAL A 15 -23.25 13.98 13.68
N GLY A 16 -24.03 14.30 14.71
CA GLY A 16 -24.98 15.41 14.69
C GLY A 16 -24.31 16.77 14.52
N GLU A 17 -25.01 17.71 13.88
CA GLU A 17 -24.49 19.06 13.57
C GLU A 17 -24.07 19.86 14.82
N GLU A 18 -24.70 19.63 15.98
CA GLU A 18 -24.30 20.24 17.25
C GLU A 18 -22.89 19.83 17.66
N ASN A 19 -22.58 18.54 17.61
CA ASN A 19 -21.25 17.99 17.93
C ASN A 19 -20.17 18.50 16.94
N LYS A 20 -20.52 18.63 15.66
CA LYS A 20 -19.62 19.22 14.66
C LYS A 20 -19.30 20.67 14.99
N ASN A 21 -20.32 21.46 15.34
CA ASN A 21 -20.17 22.87 15.70
C ASN A 21 -19.36 23.07 16.98
N ASP A 22 -19.56 22.23 17.99
CA ASP A 22 -18.79 22.27 19.23
C ASP A 22 -17.32 21.92 19.01
N THR A 23 -17.05 20.89 18.19
CA THR A 23 -15.69 20.53 17.77
C THR A 23 -15.00 21.70 17.05
N ILE A 24 -15.70 22.37 16.12
CA ILE A 24 -15.18 23.55 15.42
C ILE A 24 -14.92 24.71 16.40
N ARG A 25 -15.79 24.91 17.40
CA ARG A 25 -15.61 25.95 18.43
C ARG A 25 -14.37 25.68 19.28
N ALA A 26 -14.17 24.43 19.69
CA ALA A 26 -12.99 24.00 20.45
C ALA A 26 -11.70 24.14 19.62
N MET A 27 -11.73 23.81 18.34
CA MET A 27 -10.59 24.05 17.43
C MET A 27 -10.24 25.54 17.33
N LYS A 28 -11.25 26.42 17.30
CA LYS A 28 -11.03 27.87 17.23
C LYS A 28 -10.44 28.44 18.52
N SER A 29 -10.63 27.81 19.68
CA SER A 29 -10.02 28.28 20.93
C SER A 29 -8.51 28.04 20.97
N LEU A 30 -7.99 27.04 20.23
CA LEU A 30 -6.54 26.75 20.16
C LEU A 30 -5.68 27.93 19.69
N LYS A 31 -6.28 28.93 19.03
CA LYS A 31 -5.58 30.16 18.63
C LYS A 31 -4.96 30.92 19.82
N THR A 32 -5.47 30.74 21.03
CA THR A 32 -5.00 31.45 22.23
C THR A 32 -3.70 30.87 22.80
N LEU A 33 -3.23 29.73 22.31
CA LEU A 33 -1.97 29.13 22.75
C LEU A 33 -0.78 29.98 22.30
N ASP A 34 0.14 30.27 23.22
CA ASP A 34 1.33 31.10 22.95
C ASP A 34 2.28 30.48 21.92
N CYS A 35 2.20 29.16 21.74
CA CYS A 35 2.97 28.43 20.73
C CYS A 35 2.39 28.57 19.31
N VAL A 36 1.21 29.16 19.15
CA VAL A 36 0.66 29.57 17.87
C VAL A 36 1.19 30.96 17.53
N LYS A 37 2.07 31.03 16.53
CA LYS A 37 2.76 32.25 16.09
C LYS A 37 1.76 33.38 15.82
N GLY A 38 1.81 34.41 16.65
CA GLY A 38 0.94 35.60 16.56
C GLY A 38 -0.56 35.27 16.65
N HIS A 39 -0.93 34.17 17.31
CA HIS A 39 -2.30 33.66 17.40
C HIS A 39 -2.97 33.44 16.02
N ARG A 40 -2.14 33.20 14.99
CA ARG A 40 -2.60 32.97 13.61
C ARG A 40 -2.99 31.50 13.43
N LEU A 41 -4.22 31.21 13.82
CA LEU A 41 -4.89 29.93 13.56
C LEU A 41 -6.23 30.20 12.87
N VAL A 42 -6.49 29.48 11.78
CA VAL A 42 -7.72 29.56 10.99
C VAL A 42 -8.38 28.19 10.99
N VAL A 43 -9.65 28.15 11.34
CA VAL A 43 -10.50 26.96 11.18
C VAL A 43 -11.55 27.29 10.12
N GLY A 44 -11.47 26.64 8.97
CA GLY A 44 -12.39 26.79 7.85
C GLY A 44 -13.30 25.56 7.68
N GLY A 45 -14.58 25.79 7.42
CA GLY A 45 -15.59 24.75 7.15
C GLY A 45 -17.02 25.30 7.20
N PRO A 46 -18.03 24.59 6.61
CA PRO A 46 -17.88 23.36 5.83
C PRO A 46 -17.29 23.61 4.42
N SER A 47 -16.78 22.55 3.79
CA SER A 47 -16.23 22.59 2.42
C SER A 47 -17.24 23.19 1.44
N ILE A 48 -16.86 24.26 0.73
CA ILE A 48 -17.69 24.91 -0.30
C ILE A 48 -17.57 24.25 -1.69
N ASN A 49 -16.74 23.21 -1.80
CA ASN A 49 -16.49 22.53 -3.07
C ASN A 49 -17.72 21.73 -3.51
N THR A 50 -18.19 22.04 -4.71
CA THR A 50 -19.18 21.21 -5.42
C THR A 50 -18.50 20.65 -6.68
N PRO A 51 -18.39 19.31 -6.84
CA PRO A 51 -18.99 18.29 -5.98
C PRO A 51 -18.06 17.89 -4.80
N PRO A 52 -18.59 17.30 -3.70
CA PRO A 52 -17.87 17.05 -2.44
C PRO A 52 -16.62 16.15 -2.54
N GLU A 53 -16.52 15.35 -3.61
CA GLU A 53 -15.42 14.43 -3.88
C GLU A 53 -14.08 15.18 -4.06
N ARG A 54 -14.13 16.46 -4.47
CA ARG A 54 -12.94 17.31 -4.58
C ARG A 54 -12.26 17.61 -3.24
N SER A 55 -12.98 17.56 -2.13
CA SER A 55 -12.36 17.66 -0.79
C SER A 55 -12.05 16.30 -0.16
N LYS A 56 -12.15 15.18 -0.92
CA LYS A 56 -11.99 13.80 -0.41
C LYS A 56 -12.89 13.49 0.80
N GLY A 57 -14.00 14.22 0.94
CA GLY A 57 -14.91 14.13 2.08
C GLY A 57 -14.43 14.82 3.36
N PHE A 58 -13.33 15.59 3.34
CA PHE A 58 -12.98 16.47 4.45
C PHE A 58 -13.94 17.66 4.52
N GLU A 59 -14.41 17.95 5.73
CA GLU A 59 -15.42 18.97 6.03
C GLU A 59 -14.81 20.22 6.68
N VAL A 60 -13.73 20.05 7.45
CA VAL A 60 -13.09 21.13 8.22
C VAL A 60 -11.58 21.13 7.99
N VAL A 61 -10.98 22.31 7.87
CA VAL A 61 -9.54 22.52 7.80
C VAL A 61 -9.10 23.42 8.95
N LEU A 62 -8.09 22.98 9.70
CA LEU A 62 -7.37 23.80 10.66
C LEU A 62 -6.00 24.13 10.08
N LEU A 63 -5.64 25.40 10.07
CA LEU A 63 -4.33 25.90 9.69
C LEU A 63 -3.75 26.71 10.84
N SER A 64 -2.56 26.36 11.31
CA SER A 64 -1.84 27.07 12.37
C SER A 64 -0.41 27.40 11.96
N LEU A 65 0.11 28.55 12.42
CA LEU A 65 1.49 28.96 12.18
C LEU A 65 2.30 28.81 13.46
N HIS A 66 3.56 28.37 13.34
CA HIS A 66 4.49 28.19 14.46
C HIS A 66 5.86 28.79 14.11
N GLU A 67 6.61 29.25 15.11
CA GLU A 67 7.91 29.91 14.90
C GLU A 67 9.01 28.93 14.46
N ASP A 68 8.91 27.68 14.93
CA ASP A 68 9.84 26.58 14.71
C ASP A 68 9.19 25.24 15.11
N MET A 69 9.99 24.17 15.05
CA MET A 69 9.53 22.81 15.30
C MET A 69 9.15 22.60 16.78
N THR A 70 9.93 23.16 17.70
CA THR A 70 9.67 23.11 19.15
C THR A 70 8.32 23.73 19.51
N ALA A 71 7.94 24.85 18.88
CA ALA A 71 6.65 25.49 19.10
C ALA A 71 5.48 24.63 18.58
N LEU A 72 5.64 23.94 17.45
CA LEU A 72 4.63 23.02 16.94
C LEU A 72 4.55 21.71 17.77
N ASP A 73 5.66 21.22 18.33
CA ASP A 73 5.62 20.10 19.27
C ASP A 73 4.92 20.47 20.58
N LYS A 74 5.19 21.67 21.11
CA LYS A 74 4.45 22.22 22.26
C LYS A 74 2.97 22.37 21.96
N TYR A 75 2.60 22.77 20.74
CA TYR A 75 1.21 22.85 20.29
C TYR A 75 0.55 21.47 20.27
N ARG A 76 1.20 20.46 19.66
CA ARG A 76 0.66 19.09 19.54
C ARG A 76 0.45 18.40 20.89
N ASN A 77 1.32 18.71 21.85
CA ASN A 77 1.30 18.15 23.19
C ASN A 77 0.53 19.01 24.22
N SER A 78 -0.14 20.08 23.80
CA SER A 78 -0.97 20.89 24.71
C SER A 78 -2.25 20.15 25.08
N ASP A 79 -2.65 20.27 26.34
CA ASP A 79 -3.88 19.67 26.87
C ASP A 79 -5.10 20.13 26.06
N GLU A 80 -5.11 21.39 25.63
CA GLU A 80 -6.16 21.97 24.80
C GLU A 80 -6.23 21.32 23.41
N HIS A 81 -5.08 21.04 22.77
CA HIS A 81 -5.04 20.36 21.48
C HIS A 81 -5.45 18.88 21.61
N GLN A 82 -5.09 18.22 22.71
CA GLN A 82 -5.52 16.85 23.00
C GLN A 82 -7.03 16.76 23.29
N ALA A 83 -7.60 17.73 24.01
CA ALA A 83 -9.02 17.79 24.32
C ALA A 83 -9.91 17.89 23.06
N VAL A 84 -9.42 18.55 22.01
CA VAL A 84 -10.11 18.64 20.70
C VAL A 84 -10.20 17.28 19.98
N ARG A 85 -9.38 16.29 20.36
CA ARG A 85 -9.37 14.95 19.74
C ARG A 85 -10.33 13.94 20.39
N LEU A 86 -10.98 14.24 21.50
CA LEU A 86 -11.79 13.27 22.24
C LEU A 86 -13.26 13.71 22.37
N PRO A 87 -14.19 12.97 21.76
CA PRO A 87 -15.51 12.81 22.36
C PRO A 87 -15.87 11.32 22.57
N GLU A 88 -16.47 11.06 23.74
CA GLU A 88 -17.21 9.86 24.21
C GLU A 88 -16.58 8.91 25.26
N ALA A 89 -15.51 9.31 25.95
CA ALA A 89 -15.14 8.73 27.26
C ALA A 89 -14.26 9.70 28.07
N TYR A 90 -14.46 9.77 29.38
CA TYR A 90 -13.56 10.49 30.30
C TYR A 90 -12.78 9.46 31.13
N ALA A 91 -11.46 9.61 31.22
CA ALA A 91 -10.62 8.84 32.13
C ALA A 91 -10.22 9.73 33.31
N VAL A 92 -10.45 9.25 34.54
CA VAL A 92 -9.98 9.90 35.76
C VAL A 92 -8.89 9.02 36.37
N CYS A 93 -7.71 9.59 36.55
CA CYS A 93 -6.58 8.96 37.22
C CYS A 93 -6.57 9.39 38.68
N ASP A 94 -6.48 8.43 39.61
CA ASP A 94 -6.31 8.73 41.04
C ASP A 94 -4.85 8.57 41.46
N GLY A 95 -4.24 9.68 41.89
CA GLY A 95 -3.08 9.66 42.78
C GLY A 95 -1.69 9.35 42.20
N PRO A 96 -0.62 9.64 42.97
CA PRO A 96 0.76 9.78 42.47
C PRO A 96 1.47 8.47 42.11
N LEU A 97 0.84 7.31 42.28
CA LEU A 97 1.47 5.99 42.08
C LEU A 97 0.97 5.21 40.85
N LYS A 98 0.02 5.73 40.05
CA LYS A 98 -0.40 5.18 38.74
C LYS A 98 -0.80 3.69 38.72
N GLU A 99 -1.61 3.19 39.66
CA GLU A 99 -2.04 1.77 39.59
C GLU A 99 -3.53 1.57 39.31
N ASP A 100 -4.40 2.56 39.53
CA ASP A 100 -5.83 2.45 39.19
C ASP A 100 -6.30 3.64 38.34
N LEU A 101 -6.76 3.36 37.12
CA LEU A 101 -7.38 4.32 36.21
C LEU A 101 -8.87 3.99 36.10
N PHE A 102 -9.75 4.93 36.43
CA PHE A 102 -11.20 4.72 36.30
C PHE A 102 -11.70 5.40 35.02
N ALA A 103 -12.18 4.61 34.06
CA ALA A 103 -12.80 5.12 32.85
C ALA A 103 -14.32 5.26 33.05
N LEU A 104 -14.82 6.49 32.98
CA LEU A 104 -16.23 6.85 33.09
C LEU A 104 -16.81 7.11 31.70
N LYS A 105 -17.78 6.29 31.28
CA LYS A 105 -18.60 6.58 30.10
C LYS A 105 -19.84 7.38 30.51
N LEU A 106 -19.66 8.69 30.66
CA LEU A 106 -20.73 9.62 30.99
C LEU A 106 -20.98 10.60 29.84
N SER A 107 -22.22 11.05 29.69
CA SER A 107 -22.51 12.20 28.85
C SER A 107 -21.91 13.45 29.50
N SER A 108 -21.49 14.42 28.68
CA SER A 108 -20.93 15.70 29.14
C SER A 108 -21.91 16.49 30.03
N HIS A 109 -23.21 16.21 29.90
CA HIS A 109 -24.28 16.77 30.70
C HIS A 109 -24.30 16.18 32.12
N ASP A 110 -24.19 14.86 32.25
CA ASP A 110 -24.29 14.17 33.55
C ASP A 110 -23.06 14.42 34.42
N LEU A 111 -21.88 14.51 33.81
CA LEU A 111 -20.64 14.87 34.51
C LEU A 111 -20.69 16.31 35.05
N ARG A 112 -21.24 17.26 34.27
CA ARG A 112 -21.42 18.65 34.72
C ARG A 112 -22.41 18.75 35.87
N ALA A 113 -23.55 18.07 35.78
CA ALA A 113 -24.56 18.08 36.84
C ALA A 113 -24.01 17.56 38.18
N GLN A 114 -23.13 16.55 38.15
CA GLN A 114 -22.50 15.99 39.35
C GLN A 114 -21.39 16.91 39.92
N LEU A 115 -20.58 17.52 39.05
CA LEU A 115 -19.53 18.47 39.47
C LEU A 115 -20.07 19.81 40.00
N GLU A 116 -21.29 20.19 39.62
CA GLU A 116 -21.98 21.35 40.20
C GLU A 116 -22.44 21.09 41.65
N VAL A 117 -22.65 19.82 42.02
CA VAL A 117 -23.06 19.41 43.38
C VAL A 117 -21.86 19.13 44.27
N CYS A 118 -20.77 18.56 43.73
CA CYS A 118 -19.58 18.22 44.49
C CYS A 118 -18.32 18.79 43.81
N HIS A 119 -17.63 19.70 44.50
CA HIS A 119 -16.51 20.49 43.96
C HIS A 119 -15.16 19.75 43.94
N ASP A 120 -15.16 18.44 44.19
CA ASP A 120 -13.97 17.61 44.24
C ASP A 120 -14.11 16.42 43.28
N LEU A 121 -13.36 16.48 42.18
CA LEU A 121 -13.40 15.50 41.08
C LEU A 121 -13.07 14.06 41.54
N PRO A 122 -12.09 13.83 42.44
CA PRO A 122 -11.86 12.51 43.04
C PRO A 122 -13.06 11.95 43.80
N THR A 123 -13.72 12.76 44.64
CA THR A 123 -14.91 12.33 45.40
C THR A 123 -16.07 11.96 44.47
N VAL A 124 -16.32 12.76 43.42
CA VAL A 124 -17.32 12.47 42.39
C VAL A 124 -17.02 11.16 41.66
N ALA A 125 -15.76 10.92 41.30
CA ALA A 125 -15.35 9.68 40.63
C ALA A 125 -15.53 8.45 41.53
N HIS A 126 -15.24 8.56 42.82
CA HIS A 126 -15.43 7.47 43.79
C HIS A 126 -16.91 7.12 44.01
N ASP A 127 -17.78 8.13 44.16
CA ASP A 127 -19.21 7.93 44.36
C ASP A 127 -19.90 7.32 43.13
N LEU A 128 -19.44 7.69 41.93
CA LEU A 128 -19.92 7.12 40.67
C LEU A 128 -19.45 5.67 40.47
N ALA A 129 -18.24 5.33 40.91
CA ALA A 129 -17.70 3.96 40.85
C ALA A 129 -18.45 2.98 41.78
N GLN A 130 -19.07 3.47 42.86
CA GLN A 130 -19.90 2.68 43.78
C GLN A 130 -21.30 2.38 43.20
N GLN A 131 -21.72 3.06 42.12
CA GLN A 131 -22.96 2.74 41.42
C GLN A 131 -22.66 1.63 40.40
N GLU A 132 -23.36 0.48 40.50
CA GLU A 132 -23.13 -0.80 39.78
C GLU A 132 -23.17 -0.77 38.23
N SER A 133 -22.98 0.39 37.60
CA SER A 133 -23.01 0.62 36.15
C SER A 133 -21.65 0.88 35.51
N MET A 134 -20.56 0.75 36.26
CA MET A 134 -19.20 1.06 35.78
C MET A 134 -18.34 -0.17 35.48
N VAL A 135 -17.52 -0.05 34.43
CA VAL A 135 -16.47 -1.00 34.05
C VAL A 135 -15.14 -0.44 34.51
N SER A 136 -14.45 -1.13 35.42
CA SER A 136 -13.06 -0.83 35.80
C SER A 136 -12.10 -1.57 34.87
N SER A 137 -11.00 -0.93 34.46
CA SER A 137 -9.93 -1.56 33.68
C SER A 137 -8.59 -0.94 34.05
N THR A 138 -7.54 -1.75 34.09
CA THR A 138 -6.17 -1.25 34.28
C THR A 138 -5.71 -0.43 33.06
N TYR A 139 -4.64 0.37 33.21
CA TYR A 139 -4.09 1.18 32.10
C TYR A 139 -3.68 0.32 30.90
N GLU A 140 -3.11 -0.86 31.13
CA GLU A 140 -2.73 -1.81 30.07
C GLU A 140 -3.95 -2.48 29.41
N GLU A 141 -5.01 -2.78 30.16
CA GLU A 141 -6.28 -3.29 29.62
C GLU A 141 -7.04 -2.23 28.80
N PHE A 142 -6.93 -0.96 29.16
CA PHE A 142 -7.53 0.14 28.41
C PHE A 142 -6.76 0.43 27.11
N CYS A 143 -5.43 0.31 27.13
CA CYS A 143 -4.58 0.55 25.96
C CYS A 143 -4.43 -0.67 25.04
N SER A 144 -4.63 -1.89 25.53
CA SER A 144 -4.72 -3.08 24.69
C SER A 144 -6.10 -3.13 24.04
N ASN A 145 -6.15 -3.26 22.71
CA ASN A 145 -7.37 -3.16 21.87
C ASN A 145 -8.36 -4.35 22.04
N SER A 146 -8.55 -4.86 23.25
CA SER A 146 -9.49 -5.95 23.55
C SER A 146 -10.00 -5.84 24.98
N ALA A 147 -10.98 -4.96 25.19
CA ALA A 147 -11.78 -4.96 26.41
C ALA A 147 -12.65 -6.22 26.41
N SER A 148 -12.22 -7.27 27.11
CA SER A 148 -13.04 -8.42 27.47
C SER A 148 -13.77 -8.14 28.78
N ALA A 149 -15.10 -8.09 28.73
CA ALA A 149 -15.96 -8.18 29.91
C ALA A 149 -16.25 -9.66 30.21
N VAL A 150 -15.90 -10.10 31.42
CA VAL A 150 -16.27 -11.41 31.94
C VAL A 150 -17.77 -11.38 32.25
N GLY A 151 -18.58 -12.13 31.50
CA GLY A 151 -20.01 -12.27 31.73
C GLY A 151 -20.31 -13.30 32.83
N GLY A 152 -21.43 -13.15 33.54
CA GLY A 152 -21.90 -14.08 34.58
C GLY A 152 -22.36 -15.46 34.08
N SER A 153 -22.25 -15.74 32.79
CA SER A 153 -22.19 -17.09 32.23
C SER A 153 -20.75 -17.33 31.80
N PHE A 154 -20.18 -18.51 32.05
CA PHE A 154 -18.81 -18.97 31.75
C PHE A 154 -18.27 -18.69 30.32
N SER A 155 -18.32 -17.44 29.86
CA SER A 155 -18.11 -16.95 28.51
C SER A 155 -17.65 -15.50 28.60
N ASP A 156 -16.43 -15.24 28.14
CA ASP A 156 -15.89 -13.89 28.00
C ASP A 156 -16.46 -13.23 26.74
N SER A 157 -16.84 -11.96 26.85
CA SER A 157 -17.33 -11.15 25.74
C SER A 157 -16.41 -9.96 25.56
N GLY A 158 -15.90 -9.69 24.36
CA GLY A 158 -15.02 -8.54 24.12
C GLY A 158 -15.13 -7.95 22.73
N ILE A 159 -14.61 -6.73 22.58
CA ILE A 159 -14.50 -6.06 21.27
C ILE A 159 -13.14 -6.42 20.66
N HIS A 160 -13.16 -7.05 19.48
CA HIS A 160 -11.95 -7.29 18.69
C HIS A 160 -11.96 -6.44 17.42
N ARG A 161 -10.89 -5.66 17.19
CA ARG A 161 -10.65 -4.94 15.93
C ARG A 161 -9.97 -5.89 14.94
N TYR A 162 -10.46 -5.90 13.70
CA TYR A 162 -9.92 -6.73 12.63
C TYR A 162 -9.85 -5.96 11.32
N PHE A 163 -8.97 -6.39 10.41
CA PHE A 163 -8.94 -5.91 9.04
C PHE A 163 -9.86 -6.79 8.17
N ALA A 164 -10.69 -6.18 7.33
CA ALA A 164 -11.71 -6.89 6.55
C ALA A 164 -11.60 -6.60 5.06
N LYS A 165 -11.60 -7.66 4.25
CA LYS A 165 -11.70 -7.59 2.79
C LYS A 165 -13.00 -8.22 2.33
N MET A 166 -13.64 -7.59 1.34
CA MET A 166 -14.82 -8.12 0.68
C MET A 166 -14.68 -7.96 -0.84
N ALA A 167 -14.94 -9.03 -1.58
CA ALA A 167 -14.85 -9.02 -3.04
C ALA A 167 -16.01 -9.75 -3.71
N LYS A 168 -16.34 -9.32 -4.93
CA LYS A 168 -17.32 -9.92 -5.85
C LYS A 168 -16.71 -9.98 -7.27
N GLY A 169 -17.27 -10.82 -8.14
CA GLY A 169 -16.82 -10.92 -9.54
C GLY A 169 -15.36 -11.37 -9.62
N ARG A 170 -14.56 -10.71 -10.48
CA ARG A 170 -13.14 -11.06 -10.72
C ARG A 170 -12.31 -11.05 -9.42
N GLY A 171 -12.48 -10.05 -8.57
CA GLY A 171 -11.77 -9.96 -7.29
C GLY A 171 -12.11 -11.06 -6.27
N ALA A 172 -13.21 -11.81 -6.47
CA ALA A 172 -13.53 -12.94 -5.60
C ALA A 172 -12.52 -14.08 -5.76
N GLN A 173 -12.04 -14.36 -6.98
CA GLN A 173 -11.03 -15.40 -7.17
C GLN A 173 -9.73 -15.02 -6.46
N LYS A 174 -9.23 -13.79 -6.65
CA LYS A 174 -8.07 -13.26 -5.91
C LYS A 174 -8.22 -13.45 -4.40
N LEU A 175 -9.35 -13.04 -3.82
CA LEU A 175 -9.57 -13.14 -2.38
C LEU A 175 -9.68 -14.61 -1.92
N SER A 176 -10.17 -15.52 -2.77
CA SER A 176 -10.18 -16.96 -2.48
C SER A 176 -8.77 -17.53 -2.39
N ASP A 177 -7.90 -17.12 -3.30
CA ASP A 177 -6.51 -17.55 -3.36
C ASP A 177 -5.72 -17.02 -2.16
N GLU A 178 -5.94 -15.76 -1.78
CA GLU A 178 -5.40 -15.16 -0.55
C GLU A 178 -5.85 -15.94 0.71
N ILE A 179 -7.15 -16.24 0.85
CA ILE A 179 -7.67 -17.05 1.97
C ILE A 179 -6.99 -18.43 2.04
N ARG A 180 -6.85 -19.11 0.89
CA ARG A 180 -6.19 -20.42 0.83
C ARG A 180 -4.75 -20.32 1.34
N MET A 181 -4.01 -19.29 0.94
CA MET A 181 -2.64 -19.12 1.41
C MET A 181 -2.59 -19.00 2.92
N TYR A 182 -3.35 -18.08 3.53
CA TYR A 182 -3.40 -17.93 5.00
C TYR A 182 -3.75 -19.24 5.72
N GLN A 183 -4.68 -20.02 5.18
CA GLN A 183 -5.10 -21.30 5.79
C GLN A 183 -4.08 -22.43 5.65
N THR A 184 -3.06 -22.26 4.80
CA THR A 184 -2.08 -23.31 4.47
C THR A 184 -0.64 -22.90 4.78
N LEU A 185 -0.43 -21.73 5.39
CA LEU A 185 0.88 -21.27 5.81
C LEU A 185 1.53 -22.30 6.76
N PRO A 186 2.77 -22.73 6.49
CA PRO A 186 3.54 -23.56 7.42
C PRO A 186 3.84 -22.83 8.73
N ASP A 187 4.03 -23.58 9.81
CA ASP A 187 4.29 -23.03 11.16
C ASP A 187 5.49 -22.07 11.19
N GLU A 188 6.52 -22.32 10.38
CA GLU A 188 7.72 -21.49 10.30
C GLU A 188 7.55 -20.16 9.55
N ILE A 189 6.40 -19.95 8.88
CA ILE A 189 6.08 -18.77 8.08
C ILE A 189 4.92 -17.99 8.71
N GLN A 190 3.98 -18.69 9.37
CA GLN A 190 2.72 -18.12 9.83
C GLN A 190 2.87 -16.89 10.73
N ASP A 191 3.90 -16.83 11.58
CA ASP A 191 4.11 -15.74 12.54
C ASP A 191 4.43 -14.38 11.88
N CYS A 192 4.88 -14.42 10.61
CA CYS A 192 5.16 -13.23 9.81
C CYS A 192 3.92 -12.74 9.03
N TYR A 193 2.75 -13.37 9.20
CA TYR A 193 1.50 -13.00 8.54
C TYR A 193 0.39 -12.77 9.59
N PRO A 194 -0.61 -11.91 9.30
CA PRO A 194 -1.79 -11.79 10.15
C PRO A 194 -2.59 -13.11 10.23
N GLN A 195 -3.11 -13.42 11.43
CA GLN A 195 -3.98 -14.58 11.59
C GLN A 195 -5.33 -14.37 10.93
N ILE A 196 -5.86 -15.40 10.26
CA ILE A 196 -7.22 -15.38 9.72
C ILE A 196 -8.22 -15.61 10.86
N LEU A 197 -9.10 -14.63 11.09
CA LEU A 197 -10.12 -14.69 12.14
C LEU A 197 -11.42 -15.29 11.62
N PHE A 198 -11.77 -14.95 10.37
CA PHE A 198 -12.92 -15.54 9.70
C PHE A 198 -12.78 -15.45 8.19
N ALA A 199 -13.41 -16.41 7.49
CA ALA A 199 -13.61 -16.37 6.06
C ALA A 199 -15.02 -16.87 5.73
N SER A 200 -15.71 -16.24 4.79
CA SER A 200 -17.03 -16.69 4.36
C SER A 200 -17.27 -16.46 2.87
N ARG A 201 -18.06 -17.35 2.28
CA ARG A 201 -18.56 -17.25 0.91
C ARG A 201 -20.09 -17.26 0.96
N LYS A 202 -20.72 -16.14 0.63
CA LYS A 202 -22.19 -15.99 0.61
C LYS A 202 -22.64 -15.30 -0.68
N GLN A 203 -23.53 -15.92 -1.44
CA GLN A 203 -24.16 -15.32 -2.63
C GLN A 203 -23.13 -14.71 -3.62
N GLY A 204 -22.05 -15.43 -3.93
CA GLY A 204 -20.99 -14.94 -4.84
C GLY A 204 -20.10 -13.82 -4.27
N THR A 205 -20.29 -13.46 -3.01
CA THR A 205 -19.44 -12.53 -2.25
C THR A 205 -18.52 -13.32 -1.36
N ILE A 206 -17.25 -12.93 -1.33
CA ILE A 206 -16.24 -13.51 -0.46
C ILE A 206 -15.81 -12.44 0.52
N THR A 207 -15.73 -12.82 1.79
CA THR A 207 -15.31 -11.95 2.88
C THR A 207 -14.24 -12.65 3.69
N MET A 208 -13.18 -11.93 4.03
CA MET A 208 -12.11 -12.39 4.91
C MET A 208 -11.87 -11.33 5.98
N GLY A 209 -11.67 -11.78 7.21
CA GLY A 209 -11.20 -10.97 8.33
C GLY A 209 -9.88 -11.52 8.86
N THR A 210 -8.90 -10.64 9.07
CA THR A 210 -7.61 -10.99 9.67
C THR A 210 -7.36 -10.16 10.92
N GLU A 211 -6.42 -10.60 11.74
CA GLU A 211 -5.82 -9.79 12.79
C GLU A 211 -5.39 -8.43 12.22
N LEU A 212 -5.70 -7.35 12.94
CA LEU A 212 -5.24 -6.01 12.58
C LEU A 212 -3.87 -5.76 13.21
N LYS A 213 -2.84 -5.68 12.38
CA LYS A 213 -1.51 -5.18 12.78
C LYS A 213 -1.47 -3.67 12.57
N ASP A 214 -1.47 -2.90 13.65
CA ASP A 214 -1.48 -1.42 13.62
C ASP A 214 -0.05 -0.85 13.50
N PHE A 215 0.66 -1.28 12.45
CA PHE A 215 2.01 -0.83 12.14
C PHE A 215 2.02 -0.15 10.76
N PRO A 216 2.82 0.90 10.56
CA PRO A 216 2.98 1.51 9.25
C PRO A 216 3.70 0.53 8.30
N ASN A 217 3.45 0.69 7.00
CA ASN A 217 4.20 -0.04 5.98
C ASN A 217 5.56 0.64 5.69
N LEU A 218 6.52 -0.13 5.18
CA LEU A 218 7.88 0.34 4.88
C LEU A 218 7.91 1.49 3.87
N ARG A 219 6.99 1.51 2.90
CA ARG A 219 6.88 2.65 1.95
C ARG A 219 6.55 3.94 2.70
N ASP A 220 5.57 3.94 3.58
CA ASP A 220 5.15 5.13 4.31
C ASP A 220 6.25 5.59 5.27
N LEU A 221 6.93 4.66 5.95
CA LEU A 221 8.08 4.97 6.80
C LEU A 221 9.21 5.66 6.02
N LEU A 222 9.52 5.15 4.82
CA LEU A 222 10.51 5.71 3.91
C LEU A 222 10.11 7.10 3.40
N LEU A 223 8.91 7.24 2.82
CA LEU A 223 8.44 8.48 2.21
C LEU A 223 8.20 9.61 3.22
N ASN A 224 7.88 9.26 4.47
CA ASN A 224 7.72 10.22 5.56
C ASN A 224 9.03 10.48 6.33
N ASN A 225 10.16 9.95 5.86
CA ASN A 225 11.47 10.12 6.48
C ASN A 225 11.48 9.68 7.96
N GLN A 226 10.69 8.67 8.28
CA GLN A 226 10.67 8.01 9.60
C GLN A 226 11.70 6.88 9.67
N LEU A 227 12.23 6.47 8.52
CA LEU A 227 13.23 5.42 8.40
C LEU A 227 14.23 5.82 7.31
N SER A 228 15.53 5.68 7.59
CA SER A 228 16.58 6.05 6.64
C SER A 228 16.70 5.01 5.51
N VAL A 229 17.37 5.35 4.41
CA VAL A 229 17.60 4.38 3.32
C VAL A 229 18.39 3.16 3.79
N ASP A 230 19.40 3.37 4.64
CA ASP A 230 20.22 2.28 5.16
C ASP A 230 19.44 1.40 6.14
N ASP A 231 18.60 1.99 7.00
CA ASP A 231 17.69 1.22 7.86
C ASP A 231 16.67 0.43 7.03
N ALA A 232 16.16 1.00 5.94
CA ALA A 232 15.16 0.35 5.11
C ALA A 232 15.77 -0.82 4.35
N ALA A 233 17.00 -0.65 3.85
CA ALA A 233 17.77 -1.70 3.23
C ALA A 233 18.05 -2.84 4.22
N ARG A 234 18.36 -2.52 5.49
CA ARG A 234 18.53 -3.52 6.55
C ARG A 234 17.25 -4.31 6.80
N VAL A 235 16.11 -3.64 6.98
CA VAL A 235 14.83 -4.33 7.19
C VAL A 235 14.47 -5.18 5.98
N LEU A 236 14.58 -4.64 4.77
CA LEU A 236 14.33 -5.38 3.54
C LEU A 236 15.28 -6.57 3.36
N SER A 237 16.52 -6.50 3.84
CA SER A 237 17.43 -7.65 3.88
C SER A 237 16.84 -8.78 4.71
N THR A 238 16.36 -8.49 5.92
CA THR A 238 15.71 -9.49 6.79
C THR A 238 14.47 -10.09 6.13
N VAL A 239 13.63 -9.24 5.52
CA VAL A 239 12.41 -9.68 4.83
C VAL A 239 12.74 -10.55 3.61
N LEU A 240 13.76 -10.18 2.83
CA LEU A 240 14.23 -10.95 1.66
C LEU A 240 14.83 -12.29 2.07
N GLU A 241 15.62 -12.32 3.15
CA GLU A 241 16.16 -13.57 3.70
C GLU A 241 15.04 -14.50 4.17
N PHE A 242 13.98 -13.96 4.78
CA PHE A 242 12.78 -14.71 5.11
C PHE A 242 12.08 -15.25 3.86
N GLU A 243 11.75 -14.38 2.90
CA GLU A 243 11.03 -14.75 1.68
C GLU A 243 11.79 -15.83 0.89
N TYR A 244 13.10 -15.64 0.71
CA TYR A 244 13.92 -16.59 -0.03
C TYR A 244 14.15 -17.89 0.73
N ASN A 245 14.58 -17.85 1.99
CA ASN A 245 14.99 -19.08 2.69
C ASN A 245 13.80 -19.85 3.25
N LYS A 246 12.77 -19.15 3.77
CA LYS A 246 11.62 -19.77 4.42
C LYS A 246 10.50 -20.03 3.42
N ALA A 247 10.05 -19.01 2.68
CA ALA A 247 8.90 -19.17 1.78
C ALA A 247 9.27 -19.88 0.47
N PHE A 248 10.41 -19.55 -0.14
CA PHE A 248 10.82 -20.15 -1.41
C PHE A 248 11.61 -21.45 -1.25
N LEU A 249 12.84 -21.38 -0.73
CA LEU A 249 13.83 -22.45 -0.85
C LEU A 249 13.41 -23.75 -0.16
N LYS A 250 12.82 -23.65 1.05
CA LYS A 250 12.32 -24.81 1.80
C LYS A 250 11.14 -25.53 1.15
N HIS A 251 10.34 -24.80 0.35
CA HIS A 251 9.14 -25.32 -0.30
C HIS A 251 9.29 -25.33 -1.83
N LYS A 252 10.54 -25.27 -2.31
CA LYS A 252 10.86 -25.24 -3.73
C LYS A 252 10.45 -26.56 -4.37
N GLN A 253 9.69 -26.45 -5.44
CA GLN A 253 9.27 -27.55 -6.30
C GLN A 253 9.65 -27.26 -7.77
N PRO A 254 9.69 -28.29 -8.63
CA PRO A 254 9.98 -28.11 -10.05
C PRO A 254 9.02 -27.11 -10.72
N THR A 255 9.53 -26.30 -11.65
CA THR A 255 8.71 -25.40 -12.47
C THR A 255 7.72 -26.22 -13.30
N PRO A 256 6.41 -25.95 -13.26
CA PRO A 256 5.45 -26.61 -14.13
C PRO A 256 5.71 -26.31 -15.62
N PRO A 257 5.41 -27.25 -16.53
CA PRO A 257 5.49 -26.99 -17.97
C PRO A 257 4.62 -25.78 -18.34
N GLY A 258 5.14 -24.89 -19.19
CA GLY A 258 4.39 -23.71 -19.65
C GLY A 258 4.33 -22.54 -18.66
N TYR A 259 4.92 -22.66 -17.46
CA TYR A 259 4.84 -21.65 -16.39
C TYR A 259 5.09 -20.21 -16.87
N ILE A 260 6.17 -19.98 -17.62
CA ILE A 260 6.53 -18.63 -18.11
C ILE A 260 5.50 -18.07 -19.12
N HIS A 261 4.88 -18.93 -19.93
CA HIS A 261 3.81 -18.52 -20.84
C HIS A 261 2.55 -18.17 -20.06
N ASP A 262 2.17 -19.00 -19.11
CA ASP A 262 0.95 -18.80 -18.32
C ASP A 262 1.07 -17.61 -17.38
N TYR A 263 2.11 -17.53 -16.55
CA TYR A 263 2.23 -16.51 -15.50
C TYR A 263 2.64 -15.13 -16.02
N HIS A 264 3.37 -15.07 -17.14
CA HIS A 264 4.01 -13.84 -17.60
C HIS A 264 3.49 -13.38 -18.95
N PHE A 265 3.71 -14.16 -20.02
CA PHE A 265 3.36 -13.72 -21.38
C PHE A 265 1.85 -13.57 -21.58
N HIS A 266 1.06 -14.62 -21.29
CA HIS A 266 -0.40 -14.57 -21.42
C HIS A 266 -0.99 -13.45 -20.57
N ARG A 267 -0.49 -13.28 -19.34
CA ARG A 267 -0.88 -12.17 -18.47
C ARG A 267 -0.64 -10.81 -19.12
N ALA A 268 0.56 -10.57 -19.66
CA ALA A 268 0.88 -9.30 -20.31
C ALA A 268 -0.01 -9.06 -21.53
N TRP A 269 -0.18 -10.04 -22.42
CA TRP A 269 -1.04 -9.94 -23.60
C TRP A 269 -2.50 -9.64 -23.24
N ARG A 270 -3.04 -10.37 -22.27
CA ARG A 270 -4.39 -10.16 -21.77
C ARG A 270 -4.57 -8.74 -21.21
N ARG A 271 -3.61 -8.24 -20.43
CA ARG A 271 -3.67 -6.91 -19.81
C ARG A 271 -3.50 -5.78 -20.81
N LEU A 272 -2.66 -5.95 -21.84
CA LEU A 272 -2.59 -5.01 -22.97
C LEU A 272 -3.92 -4.93 -23.71
N THR A 273 -4.56 -6.08 -23.98
CA THR A 273 -5.87 -6.14 -24.64
C THR A 273 -6.94 -5.40 -23.85
N ILE A 274 -7.07 -5.71 -22.55
CA ILE A 274 -8.00 -5.01 -21.67
C ILE A 274 -7.72 -3.50 -21.66
N SER A 275 -6.46 -3.08 -21.65
CA SER A 275 -6.11 -1.65 -21.65
C SER A 275 -6.57 -0.96 -22.93
N ALA A 276 -6.33 -1.57 -24.09
CA ALA A 276 -6.76 -1.05 -25.39
C ALA A 276 -8.29 -0.94 -25.51
N GLU A 277 -9.02 -1.88 -24.91
CA GLU A 277 -10.49 -1.87 -24.87
C GLU A 277 -11.05 -0.82 -23.90
N MET A 278 -10.35 -0.54 -22.80
CA MET A 278 -10.81 0.39 -21.77
C MET A 278 -10.67 1.87 -22.16
N ASP A 279 -9.65 2.22 -22.95
CA ASP A 279 -9.36 3.61 -23.31
C ASP A 279 -8.78 3.73 -24.74
N PRO A 280 -9.38 4.54 -25.64
CA PRO A 280 -8.88 4.77 -27.00
C PRO A 280 -7.42 5.26 -27.07
N VAL A 281 -6.94 5.97 -26.05
CA VAL A 281 -5.53 6.39 -25.96
C VAL A 281 -4.63 5.17 -25.94
N PHE A 282 -5.00 4.13 -25.18
CA PHE A 282 -4.24 2.89 -25.12
C PHE A 282 -4.34 2.07 -26.41
N SER A 283 -5.50 2.06 -27.06
CA SER A 283 -5.61 1.44 -28.39
C SER A 283 -4.58 2.05 -29.36
N THR A 284 -4.52 3.38 -29.43
CA THR A 284 -3.58 4.09 -30.32
C THR A 284 -2.13 3.86 -29.89
N LEU A 285 -1.85 4.00 -28.60
CA LEU A 285 -0.52 3.83 -28.02
C LEU A 285 0.05 2.44 -28.25
N ILE A 286 -0.76 1.38 -28.14
CA ILE A 286 -0.31 -0.01 -28.30
C ILE A 286 -0.14 -0.37 -29.79
N THR A 287 -1.01 0.12 -30.69
CA THR A 287 -0.94 -0.20 -32.11
C THR A 287 0.16 0.51 -32.86
N THR A 288 0.70 1.60 -32.31
CA THR A 288 1.77 2.38 -32.93
C THR A 288 3.11 1.62 -32.84
N PRO A 289 3.87 1.41 -33.94
CA PRO A 289 5.08 0.57 -33.89
C PRO A 289 6.23 1.12 -33.04
N TRP A 290 6.38 2.45 -33.00
CA TRP A 290 7.47 3.11 -32.29
C TRP A 290 6.99 3.89 -31.07
N LEU A 291 7.82 3.86 -30.03
CA LEU A 291 7.72 4.74 -28.87
C LEU A 291 8.97 5.61 -28.79
N GLU A 292 8.82 6.87 -28.41
CA GLU A 292 9.91 7.71 -27.91
C GLU A 292 9.58 8.11 -26.48
N ILE A 293 10.34 7.61 -25.51
CA ILE A 293 10.06 7.82 -24.09
C ILE A 293 11.21 8.60 -23.47
N ASN A 294 10.93 9.81 -22.98
CA ASN A 294 11.95 10.72 -22.43
C ASN A 294 13.17 10.88 -23.35
N GLY A 295 12.93 11.00 -24.66
CA GLY A 295 13.96 11.14 -25.70
C GLY A 295 14.62 9.82 -26.16
N ARG A 296 14.25 8.67 -25.59
CA ARG A 296 14.76 7.36 -26.04
C ARG A 296 13.76 6.69 -26.98
N ARG A 297 14.15 6.50 -28.24
CA ARG A 297 13.36 5.75 -29.23
C ARG A 297 13.52 4.24 -29.05
N ILE A 298 12.40 3.52 -28.97
CA ILE A 298 12.32 2.07 -28.76
C ILE A 298 11.17 1.47 -29.59
N SER A 299 11.24 0.16 -29.84
CA SER A 299 10.09 -0.61 -30.31
C SER A 299 8.97 -0.62 -29.28
N ASN A 300 7.72 -0.77 -29.72
CA ASN A 300 6.59 -0.91 -28.82
C ASN A 300 6.56 -2.28 -28.11
N VAL A 301 5.81 -2.36 -27.01
CA VAL A 301 5.65 -3.53 -26.15
C VAL A 301 5.20 -4.77 -26.94
N PRO A 302 4.21 -4.74 -27.85
CA PRO A 302 3.83 -5.95 -28.61
C PRO A 302 4.99 -6.52 -29.43
N ALA A 303 5.73 -5.67 -30.13
CA ALA A 303 6.88 -6.07 -30.94
C ALA A 303 7.95 -6.77 -30.07
N MET A 304 8.26 -6.17 -28.92
CA MET A 304 9.22 -6.68 -27.95
C MET A 304 8.76 -7.98 -27.29
N LEU A 305 7.53 -8.05 -26.77
CA LEU A 305 7.01 -9.26 -26.11
C LEU A 305 6.97 -10.45 -27.08
N ASN A 306 6.52 -10.23 -28.31
CA ASN A 306 6.46 -11.27 -29.32
C ASN A 306 7.86 -11.81 -29.67
N ARG A 307 8.85 -10.92 -29.79
CA ARG A 307 10.24 -11.30 -30.05
C ARG A 307 10.86 -12.13 -28.91
N LEU A 308 10.51 -11.85 -27.65
CA LEU A 308 10.96 -12.66 -26.51
C LEU A 308 10.24 -14.00 -26.46
N GLU A 309 8.91 -14.01 -26.60
CA GLU A 309 8.07 -15.22 -26.45
C GLU A 309 8.43 -16.29 -27.49
N ARG A 310 8.81 -15.88 -28.70
CA ARG A 310 9.16 -16.80 -29.81
C ARG A 310 10.60 -17.29 -29.79
N ASP A 311 11.45 -16.73 -28.94
CA ASP A 311 12.85 -17.13 -28.83
C ASP A 311 13.02 -18.20 -27.76
N GLU A 312 13.03 -19.46 -28.16
CA GLU A 312 13.14 -20.58 -27.22
C GLU A 312 14.40 -20.53 -26.35
N VAL A 313 15.50 -19.94 -26.84
CA VAL A 313 16.74 -19.81 -26.07
C VAL A 313 16.52 -18.80 -24.95
N VAL A 314 15.92 -17.66 -25.25
CA VAL A 314 15.57 -16.64 -24.26
C VAL A 314 14.54 -17.17 -23.27
N VAL A 315 13.46 -17.82 -23.74
CA VAL A 315 12.42 -18.41 -22.89
C VAL A 315 13.02 -19.41 -21.91
N ARG A 316 13.96 -20.27 -22.34
CA ARG A 316 14.67 -21.21 -21.44
C ARG A 316 15.51 -20.50 -20.39
N ARG A 317 16.13 -19.36 -20.71
CA ARG A 317 16.89 -18.56 -19.74
C ARG A 317 15.99 -17.86 -18.72
N LEU A 318 14.77 -17.51 -19.12
CA LEU A 318 13.76 -16.90 -18.26
C LEU A 318 13.07 -17.90 -17.31
N ASP A 319 13.13 -19.21 -17.60
CA ASP A 319 12.60 -20.23 -16.69
C ASP A 319 13.28 -20.14 -15.32
N PRO A 320 12.54 -20.07 -14.20
CA PRO A 320 13.09 -19.78 -12.87
C PRO A 320 13.81 -20.96 -12.20
N GLY A 321 13.78 -22.16 -12.78
CA GLY A 321 14.41 -23.35 -12.19
C GLY A 321 13.74 -23.85 -10.90
N GLY A 322 12.59 -23.30 -10.53
CA GLY A 322 11.68 -23.79 -9.50
C GLY A 322 10.72 -22.73 -8.98
N VAL A 323 9.66 -23.20 -8.33
CA VAL A 323 8.56 -22.38 -7.80
C VAL A 323 8.23 -22.81 -6.37
N SER A 324 7.43 -22.04 -5.64
CA SER A 324 6.89 -22.37 -4.31
C SER A 324 5.43 -21.89 -4.21
N PRO A 325 4.57 -22.60 -3.44
CA PRO A 325 3.20 -22.15 -3.17
C PRO A 325 3.11 -21.00 -2.16
N PHE A 326 4.22 -20.61 -1.52
CA PHE A 326 4.25 -19.63 -0.43
C PHE A 326 4.93 -18.32 -0.78
N ILE A 327 5.37 -18.15 -2.03
CA ILE A 327 5.82 -16.85 -2.54
C ILE A 327 4.69 -15.81 -2.37
N HIS A 328 5.01 -14.63 -1.85
CA HIS A 328 4.05 -13.58 -1.54
C HIS A 328 3.25 -13.14 -2.77
N GLY A 329 3.91 -12.93 -3.91
CA GLY A 329 3.29 -12.58 -5.21
C GLY A 329 2.83 -11.12 -5.34
N ASP A 330 2.98 -10.31 -4.29
CA ASP A 330 2.83 -8.84 -4.32
C ASP A 330 3.84 -8.17 -3.39
N PHE A 331 5.08 -8.62 -3.50
CA PHE A 331 6.17 -8.30 -2.58
C PHE A 331 6.75 -6.91 -2.84
N HIS A 332 6.18 -5.89 -2.21
CA HIS A 332 6.65 -4.50 -2.28
C HIS A 332 6.54 -3.81 -0.91
N PRO A 333 7.27 -2.69 -0.68
CA PRO A 333 7.32 -2.03 0.64
C PRO A 333 5.98 -1.57 1.21
N GLY A 334 4.94 -1.41 0.37
CA GLY A 334 3.58 -1.07 0.80
C GLY A 334 2.84 -2.24 1.47
N ASN A 335 3.29 -3.47 1.25
CA ASN A 335 2.72 -4.71 1.82
C ASN A 335 3.59 -5.30 2.94
N MET A 336 4.57 -4.53 3.41
CA MET A 336 5.50 -4.92 4.48
C MET A 336 5.28 -3.98 5.66
N LEU A 337 4.60 -4.45 6.69
CA LEU A 337 4.40 -3.71 7.93
C LEU A 337 5.63 -3.84 8.83
N PHE A 338 6.01 -2.78 9.53
CA PHE A 338 7.21 -2.78 10.36
C PHE A 338 6.98 -2.09 11.71
N ASP A 339 7.31 -2.81 12.78
CA ASP A 339 7.35 -2.28 14.15
C ASP A 339 8.75 -1.76 14.46
N THR A 340 8.90 -0.45 14.46
CA THR A 340 10.18 0.23 14.74
C THR A 340 10.66 0.05 16.17
N ASN A 341 9.78 -0.30 17.12
CA ASN A 341 10.15 -0.45 18.52
C ASN A 341 10.76 -1.82 18.82
N HIS A 342 10.26 -2.85 18.14
CA HIS A 342 10.66 -4.25 18.37
C HIS A 342 11.46 -4.87 17.22
N ASP A 343 11.73 -4.10 16.15
CA ASP A 343 12.44 -4.56 14.95
C ASP A 343 11.83 -5.81 14.32
N ASN A 344 10.49 -5.84 14.25
CA ASN A 344 9.72 -6.96 13.73
C ASN A 344 8.89 -6.55 12.51
N PHE A 345 8.60 -7.49 11.61
CA PHE A 345 7.86 -7.24 10.38
C PHE A 345 6.69 -8.21 10.19
N TRP A 346 5.71 -7.77 9.40
CA TRP A 346 4.62 -8.61 8.91
C TRP A 346 4.40 -8.38 7.42
N LEU A 347 4.04 -9.45 6.71
CA LEU A 347 3.63 -9.41 5.31
C LEU A 347 2.11 -9.47 5.21
N VAL A 348 1.54 -8.64 4.33
CA VAL A 348 0.09 -8.51 4.15
C VAL A 348 -0.29 -8.48 2.66
N ASP A 349 -1.54 -8.83 2.36
CA ASP A 349 -2.07 -8.89 0.98
C ASP A 349 -1.26 -9.80 0.02
N PRO A 350 -0.93 -11.06 0.41
CA PRO A 350 -0.32 -11.97 -0.53
C PRO A 350 -1.30 -12.36 -1.65
N ARG A 351 -0.79 -12.67 -2.83
CA ARG A 351 -1.63 -13.11 -3.97
C ARG A 351 -2.17 -14.53 -3.80
N GLY A 352 -1.45 -15.37 -3.05
CA GLY A 352 -1.82 -16.75 -2.82
C GLY A 352 -1.83 -17.60 -4.08
N TYR A 353 -0.97 -17.31 -5.07
CA TYR A 353 -0.85 -18.18 -6.24
C TYR A 353 -0.50 -19.61 -5.83
N PRO A 354 -1.06 -20.65 -6.49
CA PRO A 354 -0.81 -22.03 -6.10
C PRO A 354 0.67 -22.42 -6.28
N VAL A 355 1.36 -21.77 -7.22
CA VAL A 355 2.80 -21.81 -7.40
C VAL A 355 3.28 -20.44 -7.87
N CYS A 356 4.47 -19.99 -7.49
CA CYS A 356 5.10 -18.78 -8.01
C CYS A 356 6.61 -18.85 -7.76
N ASP A 357 7.43 -18.13 -8.53
CA ASP A 357 8.88 -18.13 -8.40
C ASP A 357 9.39 -16.89 -7.64
N ILE A 358 10.61 -16.98 -7.10
CA ILE A 358 11.22 -15.87 -6.35
C ILE A 358 11.47 -14.62 -7.21
N TYR A 359 11.77 -14.78 -8.51
CA TYR A 359 12.04 -13.65 -9.39
C TYR A 359 10.78 -12.83 -9.65
N TYR A 360 9.59 -13.42 -9.51
CA TYR A 360 8.33 -12.69 -9.51
C TYR A 360 8.32 -11.62 -8.41
N ASP A 361 8.67 -11.98 -7.17
CA ASP A 361 8.67 -11.06 -6.03
C ASP A 361 9.85 -10.09 -6.04
N LEU A 362 11.02 -10.54 -6.49
CA LEU A 362 12.15 -9.62 -6.73
C LEU A 362 11.82 -8.61 -7.83
N GLY A 363 11.04 -9.01 -8.85
CA GLY A 363 10.51 -8.10 -9.87
C GLY A 363 9.49 -7.11 -9.31
N LYS A 364 8.69 -7.49 -8.32
CA LYS A 364 7.77 -6.58 -7.60
C LYS A 364 8.52 -5.57 -6.75
N LEU A 365 9.58 -6.01 -6.08
CA LEU A 365 10.46 -5.12 -5.33
C LEU A 365 11.16 -4.13 -6.27
N ALA A 366 11.76 -4.61 -7.36
CA ALA A 366 12.39 -3.78 -8.38
C ALA A 366 11.40 -2.80 -9.03
N GLN A 367 10.16 -3.22 -9.28
CA GLN A 367 9.11 -2.34 -9.77
C GLN A 367 8.92 -1.13 -8.85
N SER A 368 8.93 -1.32 -7.53
CA SER A 368 8.87 -0.23 -6.55
C SER A 368 10.17 0.60 -6.55
N THR A 369 11.34 -0.04 -6.40
CA THR A 369 12.61 0.66 -6.12
C THR A 369 13.30 1.24 -7.35
N ARG A 370 13.33 0.49 -8.45
CA ARG A 370 14.06 0.82 -9.67
C ARG A 370 13.19 1.54 -10.70
N SER A 371 11.92 1.17 -10.77
CA SER A 371 10.94 1.78 -11.68
C SER A 371 10.06 2.85 -11.03
N TYR A 372 10.25 3.09 -9.73
CA TYR A 372 9.55 4.15 -8.97
C TYR A 372 8.03 4.01 -9.05
N TYR A 373 7.52 2.78 -9.13
CA TYR A 373 6.10 2.51 -9.31
C TYR A 373 5.25 3.19 -8.24
N ASP A 374 5.71 3.19 -6.99
CA ASP A 374 4.99 3.85 -5.89
C ASP A 374 4.76 5.36 -6.16
N LEU A 375 5.75 6.04 -6.74
CA LEU A 375 5.63 7.46 -7.09
C LEU A 375 4.68 7.68 -8.26
N LEU A 376 4.71 6.80 -9.27
CA LEU A 376 3.77 6.83 -10.39
C LEU A 376 2.34 6.57 -9.92
N HIS A 377 2.17 5.54 -9.08
CA HIS A 377 0.88 5.13 -8.55
C HIS A 377 0.23 6.22 -7.70
N GLU A 378 1.01 6.95 -6.89
CA GLU A 378 0.53 8.09 -6.11
C GLU A 378 0.30 9.36 -6.95
N GLY A 379 0.54 9.32 -8.26
CA GLY A 379 0.37 10.47 -9.15
C GLY A 379 1.41 11.58 -8.93
N ARG A 380 2.60 11.25 -8.40
CA ARG A 380 3.68 12.21 -8.14
C ARG A 380 4.53 12.50 -9.37
N HIS A 381 3.87 12.71 -10.50
CA HIS A 381 4.50 12.92 -11.80
C HIS A 381 3.70 13.89 -12.66
N GLU A 382 4.38 14.42 -13.67
CA GLU A 382 3.75 15.07 -14.82
C GLU A 382 4.04 14.21 -16.04
N ALA A 383 3.08 14.12 -16.97
CA ALA A 383 3.23 13.34 -18.18
C ALA A 383 2.52 13.97 -19.37
N THR A 384 3.11 13.83 -20.55
CA THR A 384 2.51 14.15 -21.83
C THR A 384 2.62 12.94 -22.77
N CYS A 385 1.63 12.79 -23.64
CA CYS A 385 1.59 11.71 -24.62
C CYS A 385 1.00 12.24 -25.92
N THR A 386 1.74 12.12 -27.01
CA THR A 386 1.32 12.54 -28.35
C THR A 386 1.66 11.47 -29.36
N THR A 387 0.73 11.19 -30.28
CA THR A 387 0.96 10.21 -31.37
C THR A 387 0.94 10.93 -32.70
N THR A 388 1.94 10.67 -33.55
CA THR A 388 2.04 11.23 -34.90
C THR A 388 2.52 10.14 -35.85
N GLY A 389 1.63 9.67 -36.74
CA GLY A 389 1.93 8.55 -37.63
C GLY A 389 2.30 7.29 -36.83
N ASP A 390 3.45 6.70 -37.15
CA ASP A 390 3.93 5.45 -36.55
C ASP A 390 4.76 5.64 -35.27
N LEU A 391 4.72 6.84 -34.66
CA LEU A 391 5.45 7.16 -33.44
C LEU A 391 4.54 7.76 -32.37
N THR A 392 4.59 7.20 -31.15
CA THR A 392 4.04 7.82 -29.95
C THR A 392 5.18 8.35 -29.07
N VAL A 393 5.14 9.63 -28.76
CA VAL A 393 6.09 10.31 -27.87
C VAL A 393 5.46 10.44 -26.47
N ILE A 394 6.16 9.92 -25.46
CA ILE A 394 5.78 10.03 -24.05
C ILE A 394 6.90 10.72 -23.29
N ASN A 395 6.58 11.83 -22.63
CA ASN A 395 7.51 12.47 -21.71
C ASN A 395 6.89 12.48 -20.32
N TYR A 396 7.64 12.03 -19.31
CA TYR A 396 7.20 12.10 -17.94
C TYR A 396 8.35 12.42 -16.98
N GLN A 397 8.03 13.16 -15.93
CA GLN A 397 8.98 13.54 -14.89
C GLN A 397 8.36 13.39 -13.50
N PHE A 398 9.17 12.96 -12.53
CA PHE A 398 8.74 12.90 -11.13
C PHE A 398 8.80 14.28 -10.50
N MET A 399 7.74 14.65 -9.77
CA MET A 399 7.64 15.98 -9.14
C MET A 399 8.61 16.16 -7.97
N SER A 400 9.04 15.07 -7.35
CA SER A 400 9.97 15.08 -6.21
C SER A 400 11.31 14.44 -6.57
N PRO A 401 12.34 15.24 -6.90
CA PRO A 401 13.70 14.75 -7.09
C PRO A 401 14.24 14.02 -5.86
N TRP A 402 13.85 14.47 -4.65
CA TRP A 402 14.22 13.81 -3.40
C TRP A 402 13.67 12.39 -3.31
N ALA A 403 12.37 12.20 -3.57
CA ALA A 403 11.75 10.88 -3.46
C ALA A 403 12.33 9.93 -4.52
N LYS A 404 12.59 10.44 -5.74
CA LYS A 404 13.29 9.68 -6.77
C LYS A 404 14.67 9.23 -6.27
N LYS A 405 15.46 10.15 -5.71
CA LYS A 405 16.78 9.83 -5.16
C LYS A 405 16.71 8.79 -4.03
N LEU A 406 15.74 8.92 -3.13
CA LEU A 406 15.51 7.96 -2.04
C LEU A 406 15.39 6.53 -2.57
N TYR A 407 14.53 6.32 -3.57
CA TYR A 407 14.34 5.01 -4.21
C TYR A 407 15.56 4.56 -5.01
N THR A 408 16.26 5.47 -5.71
CA THR A 408 17.51 5.15 -6.40
C THR A 408 18.58 4.66 -5.42
N ASP A 409 18.75 5.35 -4.29
CA ASP A 409 19.71 4.96 -3.26
C ASP A 409 19.32 3.61 -2.63
N LEU A 410 18.02 3.40 -2.39
CA LEU A 410 17.51 2.14 -1.84
C LEU A 410 17.77 0.97 -2.80
N ASP A 411 17.46 1.11 -4.09
CA ASP A 411 17.75 0.09 -5.10
C ASP A 411 19.25 -0.24 -5.11
N ALA A 412 20.12 0.77 -5.11
CA ALA A 412 21.57 0.59 -5.08
C ALA A 412 22.06 -0.17 -3.84
N ARG A 413 21.38 -0.07 -2.69
CA ARG A 413 21.68 -0.86 -1.49
C ARG A 413 21.15 -2.29 -1.57
N LEU A 414 20.01 -2.50 -2.23
CA LEU A 414 19.38 -3.83 -2.36
C LEU A 414 20.09 -4.72 -3.37
N GLN A 415 20.63 -4.18 -4.47
CA GLN A 415 21.31 -4.97 -5.50
C GLN A 415 22.37 -5.95 -4.91
N PRO A 416 23.37 -5.51 -4.11
CA PRO A 416 24.36 -6.44 -3.56
C PRO A 416 23.75 -7.47 -2.59
N ILE A 417 22.68 -7.11 -1.86
CA ILE A 417 21.96 -8.04 -0.96
C ILE A 417 21.31 -9.16 -1.79
N ILE A 418 20.59 -8.80 -2.84
CA ILE A 418 19.91 -9.76 -3.74
C ILE A 418 20.92 -10.68 -4.42
N HIS A 419 22.03 -10.12 -4.94
CA HIS A 419 23.09 -10.93 -5.55
C HIS A 419 23.74 -11.89 -4.55
N SER A 420 24.00 -11.45 -3.32
CA SER A 420 24.53 -12.31 -2.27
C SER A 420 23.57 -13.45 -1.95
N LEU A 421 22.28 -13.13 -1.78
CA LEU A 421 21.22 -14.09 -1.46
C LEU A 421 21.08 -15.20 -2.52
N LEU A 422 21.21 -14.83 -3.80
CA LEU A 422 21.06 -15.74 -4.94
C LEU A 422 22.39 -16.33 -5.43
N SER A 423 23.53 -15.99 -4.81
CA SER A 423 24.87 -16.39 -5.28
C SER A 423 25.10 -17.89 -5.36
N SER A 424 24.36 -18.68 -4.59
CA SER A 424 24.45 -20.15 -4.56
C SER A 424 23.51 -20.85 -5.55
N THR A 425 22.69 -20.09 -6.29
CA THR A 425 21.78 -20.67 -7.29
C THR A 425 22.56 -21.18 -8.50
N SER A 426 22.14 -22.33 -9.03
CA SER A 426 22.81 -22.99 -10.16
C SER A 426 22.75 -22.19 -11.48
N ASP A 427 21.89 -21.17 -11.52
CA ASP A 427 21.55 -20.36 -12.68
C ASP A 427 21.79 -18.86 -12.42
N TYR A 428 22.77 -18.56 -11.56
CA TYR A 428 23.15 -17.21 -11.16
C TYR A 428 23.38 -16.25 -12.34
N GLU A 429 23.90 -16.74 -13.47
CA GLU A 429 24.13 -15.95 -14.69
C GLU A 429 22.85 -15.33 -15.29
N ASN A 430 21.66 -15.85 -14.96
CA ASN A 430 20.38 -15.37 -15.46
C ASN A 430 19.58 -14.57 -14.41
N VAL A 431 20.12 -14.37 -13.20
CA VAL A 431 19.42 -13.66 -12.10
C VAL A 431 18.96 -12.27 -12.54
N ASP A 432 19.86 -11.44 -13.07
CA ASP A 432 19.53 -10.09 -13.49
C ASP A 432 18.49 -10.07 -14.61
N LEU A 433 18.62 -10.99 -15.57
CA LEU A 433 17.69 -11.11 -16.68
C LEU A 433 16.28 -11.44 -16.17
N ARG A 434 16.15 -12.39 -15.24
CA ARG A 434 14.86 -12.83 -14.70
C ARG A 434 14.20 -11.78 -13.81
N ILE A 435 14.97 -11.07 -12.97
CA ILE A 435 14.43 -9.98 -12.15
C ILE A 435 13.88 -8.87 -13.04
N ARG A 436 14.68 -8.44 -14.03
CA ARG A 436 14.29 -7.37 -14.96
C ARG A 436 13.11 -7.77 -15.84
N PHE A 437 13.06 -9.02 -16.28
CA PHE A 437 11.89 -9.56 -16.98
C PHE A 437 10.63 -9.49 -16.14
N ASN A 438 10.68 -9.96 -14.90
CA ASN A 438 9.54 -9.89 -14.00
C ASN A 438 9.11 -8.43 -13.73
N GLU A 439 10.05 -7.53 -13.47
CA GLU A 439 9.80 -6.09 -13.33
C GLU A 439 9.05 -5.51 -14.56
N ALA A 440 9.58 -5.76 -15.76
CA ALA A 440 8.98 -5.28 -17.01
C ALA A 440 7.57 -5.84 -17.21
N ILE A 441 7.38 -7.15 -17.00
CA ILE A 441 6.09 -7.82 -17.17
C ILE A 441 5.06 -7.36 -16.12
N HIS A 442 5.47 -7.05 -14.89
CA HIS A 442 4.56 -6.43 -13.92
C HIS A 442 4.09 -5.06 -14.42
N LEU A 443 5.00 -4.18 -14.85
CA LEU A 443 4.64 -2.85 -15.35
C LEU A 443 3.74 -2.91 -16.58
N CYS A 444 4.10 -3.74 -17.58
CA CYS A 444 3.31 -3.95 -18.80
C CYS A 444 1.94 -4.61 -18.54
N SER A 445 1.65 -5.03 -17.31
CA SER A 445 0.38 -5.66 -16.95
C SER A 445 -0.53 -4.78 -16.08
N LEU A 446 -0.09 -3.57 -15.70
CA LEU A 446 -0.76 -2.78 -14.66
C LEU A 446 -1.79 -1.76 -15.18
N MET A 447 -1.70 -1.35 -16.43
CA MET A 447 -2.52 -0.27 -16.98
C MET A 447 -4.03 -0.43 -16.75
N PRO A 448 -4.66 -1.63 -16.88
CA PRO A 448 -6.09 -1.79 -16.64
C PRO A 448 -6.56 -1.35 -15.25
N PHE A 449 -5.67 -1.35 -14.25
CA PHE A 449 -6.00 -0.97 -12.88
C PHE A 449 -5.85 0.53 -12.61
N HIS A 450 -5.25 1.27 -13.54
CA HIS A 450 -4.93 2.70 -13.39
C HIS A 450 -5.59 3.57 -14.47
N ILE A 451 -6.32 2.96 -15.42
CA ILE A 451 -7.13 3.69 -16.39
C ILE A 451 -8.38 4.20 -15.68
N HIS A 452 -8.42 5.51 -15.48
CA HIS A 452 -9.55 6.24 -14.93
C HIS A 452 -9.84 7.42 -15.85
N PRO A 453 -11.02 7.48 -16.50
CA PRO A 453 -11.34 8.53 -17.49
C PRO A 453 -11.18 9.96 -16.95
N ASP A 454 -11.41 10.15 -15.65
CA ASP A 454 -11.42 11.45 -14.99
C ASP A 454 -10.14 11.76 -14.20
N ALA A 455 -9.16 10.85 -14.16
CA ALA A 455 -7.93 11.07 -13.39
C ALA A 455 -6.99 12.05 -14.10
N GLN A 456 -6.60 13.11 -13.38
CA GLN A 456 -5.58 14.07 -13.81
C GLN A 456 -4.53 14.22 -12.69
N PRO A 457 -3.25 13.90 -12.95
CA PRO A 457 -2.69 13.37 -14.21
C PRO A 457 -3.08 11.89 -14.46
N SER A 458 -2.95 11.44 -15.71
CA SER A 458 -3.03 10.01 -16.04
C SER A 458 -1.88 9.24 -15.39
N VAL A 459 -2.22 8.21 -14.61
CA VAL A 459 -1.24 7.30 -13.96
C VAL A 459 -0.85 6.15 -14.90
N ALA A 460 -1.79 5.66 -15.71
CA ALA A 460 -1.59 4.51 -16.57
C ALA A 460 -0.53 4.75 -17.67
N ILE A 461 -0.50 5.93 -18.28
CA ILE A 461 0.43 6.23 -19.40
C ILE A 461 1.90 6.14 -18.94
N PRO A 462 2.33 6.81 -17.86
CA PRO A 462 3.70 6.66 -17.36
C PRO A 462 4.05 5.25 -16.89
N ILE A 463 3.09 4.49 -16.36
CA ILE A 463 3.30 3.08 -15.99
C ILE A 463 3.60 2.24 -17.24
N PHE A 464 2.82 2.42 -18.31
CA PHE A 464 3.09 1.78 -19.60
C PHE A 464 4.47 2.15 -20.13
N ALA A 465 4.80 3.44 -20.09
CA ALA A 465 6.09 3.94 -20.55
C ALA A 465 7.27 3.35 -19.76
N ALA A 466 7.14 3.25 -18.44
CA ALA A 466 8.12 2.60 -17.58
C ALA A 466 8.28 1.11 -17.94
N GLY A 467 7.17 0.39 -18.15
CA GLY A 467 7.20 -1.01 -18.59
C GLY A 467 7.89 -1.19 -19.95
N ALA A 468 7.58 -0.35 -20.93
CA ALA A 468 8.21 -0.37 -22.25
C ALA A 468 9.72 -0.09 -22.17
N LEU A 469 10.16 0.88 -21.34
CA LEU A 469 11.57 1.15 -21.10
C LEU A 469 12.29 -0.05 -20.45
N ARG A 470 11.68 -0.67 -19.44
CA ARG A 470 12.24 -1.87 -18.80
C ARG A 470 12.34 -3.05 -19.76
N LEU A 471 11.34 -3.21 -20.63
CA LEU A 471 11.37 -4.24 -21.67
C LEU A 471 12.46 -3.97 -22.72
N ALA A 472 12.65 -2.72 -23.12
CA ALA A 472 13.74 -2.34 -24.02
C ALA A 472 15.13 -2.57 -23.41
N GLU A 473 15.30 -2.36 -22.10
CA GLU A 473 16.55 -2.68 -21.41
C GLU A 473 16.85 -4.20 -21.42
N ILE A 474 15.82 -5.05 -21.40
CA ILE A 474 16.00 -6.50 -21.56
C ILE A 474 16.47 -6.81 -22.98
N MET A 475 15.91 -6.15 -24.00
CA MET A 475 16.37 -6.31 -25.39
C MET A 475 17.84 -5.96 -25.51
N ASP A 476 18.26 -4.83 -24.93
CA ASP A 476 19.67 -4.43 -24.93
C ASP A 476 20.57 -5.48 -24.27
N LEU A 477 20.15 -6.03 -23.12
CA LEU A 477 20.89 -7.09 -22.42
C LEU A 477 21.02 -8.39 -23.24
N LEU A 478 20.05 -8.66 -24.11
CA LEU A 478 20.04 -9.80 -25.01
C LEU A 478 20.72 -9.50 -26.36
N GLY A 479 21.15 -8.25 -26.59
CA GLY A 479 21.74 -7.81 -27.86
C GLY A 479 20.74 -7.69 -29.01
N ILE A 480 19.45 -7.57 -28.70
CA ILE A 480 18.36 -7.46 -29.68
C ILE A 480 18.10 -5.98 -29.95
N GLY A 481 18.27 -5.55 -31.20
CA GLY A 481 18.12 -4.14 -31.58
C GLY A 481 16.65 -3.69 -31.69
N ALA A 482 16.38 -2.41 -31.43
CA ALA A 482 15.03 -1.86 -31.56
C ALA A 482 14.48 -1.99 -33.00
N GLU A 483 15.32 -1.86 -34.02
CA GLU A 483 14.94 -2.08 -35.44
C GLU A 483 14.64 -3.56 -35.74
N GLU A 484 15.30 -4.50 -35.07
CA GLU A 484 14.97 -5.92 -35.19
C GLU A 484 13.58 -6.18 -34.60
N CYS A 485 13.32 -5.65 -33.40
CA CYS A 485 12.04 -5.82 -32.73
C CYS A 485 10.88 -5.26 -33.54
N VAL A 486 10.99 -4.07 -34.15
CA VAL A 486 9.83 -3.41 -34.78
C VAL A 486 9.23 -4.23 -35.91
N SER A 487 10.05 -5.05 -36.59
CA SER A 487 9.58 -5.98 -37.61
C SER A 487 8.59 -7.03 -37.09
N ASN A 488 8.60 -7.29 -35.78
CA ASN A 488 7.71 -8.21 -35.08
C ASN A 488 6.42 -7.54 -34.57
N HIS A 489 6.20 -6.25 -34.87
CA HIS A 489 5.06 -5.51 -34.30
C HIS A 489 3.71 -6.03 -34.81
N ALA A 490 3.60 -6.30 -36.12
CA ALA A 490 2.38 -6.85 -36.71
C ALA A 490 2.02 -8.22 -36.11
N ASP A 491 3.00 -9.13 -36.08
CA ASP A 491 2.86 -10.45 -35.43
C ASP A 491 2.53 -10.31 -33.93
N GLY A 492 3.07 -9.31 -33.25
CA GLY A 492 2.76 -9.04 -31.84
C GLY A 492 1.32 -8.57 -31.63
N LEU A 493 0.76 -7.77 -32.55
CA LEU A 493 -0.65 -7.39 -32.52
C LEU A 493 -1.58 -8.57 -32.82
N GLU A 494 -1.18 -9.45 -33.75
CA GLU A 494 -1.91 -10.71 -34.02
C GLU A 494 -1.91 -11.60 -32.77
N ARG A 495 -0.73 -11.79 -32.15
CA ARG A 495 -0.59 -12.55 -30.89
C ARG A 495 -1.44 -11.97 -29.76
N MET A 496 -1.50 -10.64 -29.64
CA MET A 496 -2.36 -9.95 -28.69
C MET A 496 -3.84 -10.22 -28.97
N ALA A 497 -4.29 -10.21 -30.23
CA ALA A 497 -5.67 -10.53 -30.58
C ALA A 497 -6.03 -12.00 -30.29
N GLU A 498 -5.10 -12.93 -30.51
CA GLU A 498 -5.28 -14.36 -30.21
C GLU A 498 -5.48 -14.62 -28.71
N LEU A 499 -4.57 -14.11 -27.88
CA LEU A 499 -4.57 -14.38 -26.44
C LEU A 499 -5.43 -13.40 -25.64
N GLY A 500 -5.75 -12.25 -26.23
CA GLY A 500 -6.40 -11.14 -25.58
C GLY A 500 -7.77 -11.47 -25.01
N HIS A 501 -8.49 -12.43 -25.59
CA HIS A 501 -9.81 -12.86 -25.13
C HIS A 501 -9.81 -14.24 -24.45
N VAL A 502 -8.65 -14.90 -24.37
CA VAL A 502 -8.50 -16.15 -23.62
C VAL A 502 -8.37 -15.82 -22.14
N GLY A 503 -9.28 -16.35 -21.33
CA GLY A 503 -9.25 -16.17 -19.88
C GLY A 503 -7.90 -16.61 -19.30
N TRP A 504 -7.27 -15.74 -18.52
CA TRP A 504 -6.00 -16.05 -17.89
C TRP A 504 -6.23 -16.97 -16.68
N GLN A 505 -5.42 -18.02 -16.52
CA GLN A 505 -5.65 -19.04 -15.48
C GLN A 505 -5.70 -18.45 -14.06
N PHE A 506 -5.03 -17.31 -13.84
CA PHE A 506 -5.01 -16.61 -12.55
C PHE A 506 -5.76 -15.27 -12.62
N GLU A 507 -6.74 -15.15 -13.53
CA GLU A 507 -7.57 -13.95 -13.69
C GLU A 507 -8.41 -13.69 -12.43
N GLY A 508 -7.86 -12.84 -11.56
CA GLY A 508 -8.51 -12.22 -10.40
C GLY A 508 -8.35 -10.71 -10.43
#